data_AF-A0A1B9MTX7-F1
#
_entry.id   AF-A0A1B9MTX7-F1
#
_cell.length_a   1.000
_cell.length_b   1.000
_cell.length_c   1.000
_cell.angle_alpha   90.00
_cell.angle_beta   90.00
_cell.angle_gamma   90.00
#
_symmetry.space_group_name_H-M   'P 1'
#
loop_
_entity.id
_entity.type
_entity.pdbx_description
1 polymer ?
#
loop_
_entity_poly.entity_id
_entity_poly.type
_entity_poly.pdbx_seq_one_letter_code
_entity_poly.pdbx_strand_id
1 'polypeptide(L)'
;MGNNHLINQKLTKPACPQTNGKAEKVIRTLMKMWHNMQIFEDSKDRQQKLKRFINYYNTVKSHKAISGKTPYEFLEDYFNHEV
;
A
#
# COMPACT_ATOMS: atom_id res chain seq x y z
N MET A 1 11.61 -3.88 25.81
CA MET A 1 10.28 -4.39 25.41
C MET A 1 10.45 -5.09 24.08
N GLY A 2 10.30 -6.41 24.08
CA GLY A 2 10.85 -7.30 23.05
C GLY A 2 10.09 -7.26 21.73
N ASN A 3 10.85 -7.28 20.64
CA ASN A 3 10.34 -7.58 19.30
C ASN A 3 9.99 -9.07 19.28
N ASN A 4 8.73 -9.41 19.59
CA ASN A 4 8.21 -10.80 19.56
C ASN A 4 8.09 -11.37 18.13
N HIS A 5 8.57 -10.64 17.13
CA HIS A 5 8.60 -11.02 15.72
C HIS A 5 10.04 -10.82 15.22
N LEU A 6 10.55 -11.73 14.40
CA LEU A 6 11.90 -11.71 13.82
C LEU A 6 12.06 -10.64 12.72
N ILE A 7 11.62 -9.40 13.00
CA ILE A 7 11.60 -8.28 12.04
C ILE A 7 12.58 -7.21 12.52
N ASN A 8 13.62 -6.95 11.72
CA ASN A 8 14.61 -5.92 12.01
C ASN A 8 14.10 -4.53 11.59
N GLN A 9 14.20 -3.56 12.50
CA GLN A 9 13.93 -2.15 12.18
C GLN A 9 15.03 -1.59 11.28
N LYS A 10 14.65 -0.96 10.16
CA LYS A 10 15.57 -0.25 9.27
C LYS A 10 15.14 1.21 9.14
N LEU A 11 16.06 2.13 9.39
CA LEU A 11 15.85 3.57 9.20
C LEU A 11 16.37 4.02 7.84
N THR A 12 15.69 4.99 7.23
CA THR A 12 16.18 5.69 6.04
C THR A 12 17.44 6.47 6.39
N LYS A 13 18.52 6.29 5.62
CA LYS A 13 19.74 7.10 5.79
C LYS A 13 19.44 8.56 5.40
N PRO A 14 20.01 9.55 6.11
CA PRO A 14 19.91 10.95 5.69
C PRO A 14 20.31 11.15 4.24
N ALA A 15 19.62 12.05 3.54
CA ALA A 15 19.85 12.38 2.12
C ALA A 15 19.76 11.19 1.13
N CYS A 16 19.09 10.10 1.49
CA CYS A 16 18.85 8.94 0.61
C CYS A 16 17.36 8.76 0.30
N PRO A 17 16.68 9.72 -0.36
CA PRO A 17 15.23 9.66 -0.59
C PRO A 17 14.81 8.45 -1.44
N GLN A 18 15.69 7.92 -2.29
CA GLN A 18 15.37 6.78 -3.16
C GLN A 18 14.89 5.54 -2.40
N THR A 19 15.30 5.35 -1.14
CA THR A 19 14.90 4.17 -0.36
C THR A 19 13.45 4.27 0.14
N ASN A 20 12.86 5.46 0.17
CA ASN A 20 11.49 5.69 0.60
C ASN A 20 10.47 5.78 -0.56
N GLY A 21 10.96 5.74 -1.81
CA GLY A 21 10.14 6.03 -2.99
C GLY A 21 8.91 5.11 -3.16
N LYS A 22 8.96 3.87 -2.67
CA LYS A 22 7.78 2.97 -2.66
C LYS A 22 6.69 3.50 -1.72
N ALA A 23 7.04 3.89 -0.49
CA ALA A 23 6.09 4.43 0.46
C ALA A 23 5.50 5.75 -0.05
N GLU A 24 6.35 6.64 -0.57
CA GLU A 24 5.91 7.91 -1.18
C GLU A 24 4.97 7.71 -2.35
N LYS A 25 5.24 6.73 -3.23
CA LYS A 25 4.37 6.40 -4.36
C LYS A 25 3.01 5.88 -3.90
N VAL A 26 2.97 5.07 -2.84
CA VAL A 26 1.71 4.59 -2.23
C VAL A 26 0.92 5.78 -1.66
N ILE A 27 1.56 6.66 -0.89
CA ILE A 27 0.92 7.86 -0.32
C ILE A 27 0.38 8.76 -1.43
N ARG A 28 1.16 9.04 -2.47
CA ARG A 28 0.73 9.85 -3.62
C ARG A 28 -0.48 9.23 -4.33
N THR A 29 -0.51 7.90 -4.45
CA THR A 29 -1.62 7.17 -5.06
C THR A 29 -2.89 7.29 -4.20
N LEU A 30 -2.77 7.10 -2.89
CA LEU A 30 -3.87 7.30 -1.94
C LEU A 30 -4.43 8.72 -2.02
N MET A 31 -3.56 9.73 -2.05
CA MET A 31 -4.01 11.12 -2.14
C MET A 31 -4.76 11.38 -3.45
N LYS A 32 -4.19 10.96 -4.58
CA LYS A 32 -4.75 11.24 -5.91
C LYS A 32 -6.04 10.49 -6.19
N MET A 33 -6.10 9.21 -5.83
CA MET A 33 -7.19 8.33 -6.25
C MET A 33 -8.30 8.19 -5.22
N TRP A 34 -7.99 8.45 -3.95
CA TRP A 34 -8.94 8.31 -2.86
C TRP A 34 -9.21 9.64 -2.18
N HIS A 35 -8.21 10.23 -1.52
CA HIS A 35 -8.44 11.39 -0.65
C HIS A 35 -9.05 12.56 -1.42
N ASN A 36 -8.50 12.89 -2.59
CA ASN A 36 -8.97 14.01 -3.39
C ASN A 36 -10.29 13.74 -4.13
N MET A 37 -10.76 12.49 -4.15
CA MET A 37 -11.99 12.07 -4.83
C MET A 37 -13.15 11.88 -3.85
N GLN A 38 -12.97 12.18 -2.57
CA GLN A 38 -13.93 11.89 -1.51
C GLN A 38 -14.16 13.13 -0.62
N ILE A 39 -15.38 13.25 -0.12
CA ILE A 39 -15.72 14.17 0.97
C ILE A 39 -15.83 13.34 2.23
N PHE A 40 -15.29 13.84 3.34
CA PHE A 40 -15.32 13.17 4.63
C PHE A 40 -16.19 13.95 5.61
N GLU A 41 -17.12 13.26 6.25
CA GLU A 41 -18.00 13.87 7.26
C GLU A 41 -17.29 13.95 8.61
N ASP A 42 -16.59 12.87 8.99
CA ASP A 42 -15.78 12.81 10.19
C ASP A 42 -14.58 11.85 10.04
N SER A 43 -13.82 11.67 11.12
CA SER A 43 -12.65 10.79 11.13
C SER A 43 -13.01 9.30 10.97
N LYS A 44 -14.16 8.86 11.48
CA LYS A 44 -14.62 7.47 11.38
C LYS A 44 -15.05 7.14 9.95
N ASP A 45 -15.80 8.04 9.32
CA ASP A 45 -16.18 7.95 7.91
C ASP A 45 -14.93 7.91 7.02
N ARG A 46 -13.96 8.81 7.24
CA ARG A 46 -12.67 8.76 6.53
C ARG A 46 -11.97 7.42 6.69
N GLN A 47 -11.93 6.85 7.90
CA GLN A 47 -11.30 5.55 8.14
C GLN A 47 -12.04 4.41 7.40
N GLN A 48 -13.37 4.44 7.37
CA GLN A 48 -14.17 3.45 6.65
C GLN A 48 -13.97 3.54 5.14
N LYS A 49 -14.03 4.76 4.58
CA LYS A 49 -13.75 5.02 3.16
C LYS A 49 -12.33 4.60 2.78
N LEU A 50 -11.33 4.84 3.65
CA LEU A 50 -9.96 4.37 3.43
C LEU A 50 -9.89 2.84 3.35
N LYS A 51 -10.48 2.14 4.31
CA LYS A 51 -10.53 0.66 4.31
C LYS A 51 -11.14 0.13 3.01
N ARG A 52 -12.26 0.72 2.56
CA ARG A 52 -12.92 0.36 1.30
C ARG A 52 -12.00 0.58 0.10
N PHE A 53 -11.30 1.72 0.04
CA PHE A 53 -10.37 2.00 -1.04
C PHE A 53 -9.18 1.05 -1.05
N ILE A 54 -8.58 0.75 0.11
CA ILE A 54 -7.47 -0.20 0.21
C ILE A 54 -7.89 -1.58 -0.30
N ASN A 55 -9.07 -2.06 0.10
CA ASN A 55 -9.61 -3.33 -0.38
C ASN A 55 -9.75 -3.32 -1.91
N TYR A 56 -10.43 -2.31 -2.47
CA TYR A 56 -10.57 -2.15 -3.92
C TYR A 56 -9.21 -2.13 -4.64
N TYR A 57 -8.25 -1.35 -4.14
CA TYR A 57 -6.94 -1.20 -4.77
C TYR A 57 -6.14 -2.50 -4.79
N ASN A 58 -6.25 -3.29 -3.71
CA ASN A 58 -5.48 -4.52 -3.52
C ASN A 58 -6.14 -5.76 -4.13
N THR A 59 -7.47 -5.82 -4.24
CA THR A 59 -8.18 -7.06 -4.63
C THR A 59 -9.06 -6.95 -5.86
N VAL A 60 -9.30 -5.74 -6.38
CA VAL A 60 -10.21 -5.53 -7.54
C VAL A 60 -9.52 -4.77 -8.66
N LYS A 61 -8.73 -3.75 -8.33
CA LYS A 61 -8.08 -2.92 -9.33
C LYS A 61 -6.93 -3.68 -10.00
N SER A 62 -7.03 -3.87 -11.31
CA SER A 62 -5.93 -4.34 -12.15
C SER A 62 -4.83 -3.28 -12.32
N HIS A 63 -3.58 -3.73 -12.35
CA HIS A 63 -2.40 -2.86 -12.50
C HIS A 63 -1.55 -3.28 -13.68
N LYS A 64 -1.34 -2.35 -14.63
CA LYS A 64 -0.54 -2.61 -15.83
C LYS A 64 0.90 -3.04 -15.54
N ALA A 65 1.50 -2.54 -14.46
CA ALA A 65 2.88 -2.83 -14.09
C ALA A 65 3.11 -4.28 -13.61
N ILE A 66 2.04 -5.00 -13.26
CA ILE A 66 2.06 -6.41 -12.83
C ILE A 66 1.18 -7.24 -13.74
N SER A 67 1.32 -7.02 -15.06
CA SER A 67 0.63 -7.80 -16.10
C SER A 67 -0.91 -7.81 -15.99
N GLY A 68 -1.49 -6.72 -15.47
CA GLY A 68 -2.94 -6.60 -15.27
C GLY A 68 -3.48 -7.31 -14.04
N LYS A 69 -2.64 -7.96 -13.23
CA LYS A 69 -3.04 -8.55 -11.95
C LYS A 69 -3.36 -7.48 -10.92
N THR A 70 -4.12 -7.86 -9.91
CA THR A 70 -4.25 -7.11 -8.66
C THR A 70 -3.00 -7.32 -7.79
N PRO A 71 -2.69 -6.41 -6.85
CA PRO A 71 -1.55 -6.60 -5.96
C PRO A 71 -1.65 -7.87 -5.12
N TYR A 72 -2.87 -8.28 -4.74
CA TYR A 72 -3.09 -9.50 -3.98
C TYR A 72 -2.78 -10.76 -4.80
N GLU A 73 -3.29 -10.86 -6.04
CA GLU A 73 -2.95 -11.97 -6.94
C GLU A 73 -1.45 -12.07 -7.20
N PHE A 74 -0.79 -10.93 -7.43
CA PHE A 74 0.66 -10.90 -7.61
C PHE A 74 1.42 -11.39 -6.36
N LEU A 75 0.95 -11.04 -5.16
CA LEU A 75 1.55 -11.54 -3.92
C LEU A 75 1.32 -13.04 -3.76
N GLU A 76 0.12 -13.53 -4.07
CA GLU A 76 -0.18 -14.96 -4.07
C GLU A 76 0.79 -15.72 -4.98
N ASP A 77 0.96 -15.26 -6.23
CA ASP A 77 1.94 -15.84 -7.15
C ASP A 77 3.37 -15.79 -6.58
N TYR A 78 3.77 -14.65 -6.02
CA TYR A 78 5.11 -14.46 -5.47
C TYR A 78 5.43 -15.41 -4.31
N PHE A 79 4.45 -15.73 -3.45
CA PHE A 79 4.64 -16.64 -2.34
C PHE A 79 4.45 -18.12 -2.72
N ASN A 80 3.61 -18.40 -3.73
CA ASN A 80 3.28 -19.77 -4.15
C ASN A 80 4.24 -20.30 -5.23
N HIS A 81 4.97 -19.43 -5.92
CA HIS A 81 6.09 -19.84 -6.76
C HIS A 81 7.35 -19.91 -5.91
N GLU A 82 7.79 -21.12 -5.59
CA GLU A 82 9.13 -21.39 -5.07
C GLU A 82 10.14 -20.77 -6.05
N VAL A 83 10.88 -19.75 -5.58
CA VAL A 83 12.16 -19.37 -6.16
C VAL A 83 13.21 -20.35 -5.65
#